data_AF-A0A7S2FWU9-F1
#
_entry.id   AF-A0A7S2FWU9-F1
#
_cell.length_a   1.000
_cell.length_b   1.000
_cell.length_c   1.000
_cell.angle_alpha   90.00
_cell.angle_beta   90.00
_cell.angle_gamma   90.00
#
_symmetry.space_group_name_H-M   'P 1'
#
loop_
_entity.id
_entity.type
_entity.pdbx_description
1 polymer ?
#
loop_
_entity_poly.entity_id
_entity_poly.type
_entity_poly.pdbx_seq_one_letter_code
_entity_poly.pdbx_strand_id
1 'polypeptide(L)'
;ETYEKAIATQLDAKVKTNKQEVWRQHHIANLLEGVAERSKEVVAVTKDEDGSLKEELEAMKGRNAFGSFYESLRETKEYHLRFPNISAAAGPNLEAMMECKAQFSGPEMFGKYLDLVPFHERSCNLKQLGRTEYVEFLGKFTDLAKVPRGQKTGAYASYVVDLYEYLTNFFARTQPLVDMAEVLAE
;
A
#
# COMPACT_ATOMS: atom_id res chain seq x y z
N GLU A 1 -3.61 -1.24 -18.33
CA GLU A 1 -4.63 -0.37 -18.96
C GLU A 1 -5.77 0.08 -18.04
N THR A 2 -6.67 -0.79 -17.54
CA THR A 2 -7.83 -0.35 -16.72
C THR A 2 -7.40 0.41 -15.46
N TYR A 3 -6.38 -0.09 -14.75
CA TYR A 3 -5.80 0.58 -13.58
C TYR A 3 -5.19 1.94 -13.92
N GLU A 4 -4.45 2.04 -15.04
CA GLU A 4 -3.80 3.28 -15.47
C GLU A 4 -4.83 4.35 -15.81
N LYS A 5 -5.92 3.97 -16.49
CA LYS A 5 -7.05 4.88 -16.75
C LYS A 5 -7.71 5.35 -15.45
N ALA A 6 -7.88 4.46 -14.47
CA ALA A 6 -8.42 4.82 -13.16
C ALA A 6 -7.49 5.79 -12.42
N ILE A 7 -6.17 5.54 -12.43
CA ILE A 7 -5.17 6.43 -11.82
C ILE A 7 -5.18 7.81 -12.50
N ALA A 8 -5.16 7.86 -13.84
CA ALA A 8 -5.22 9.13 -14.58
C ALA A 8 -6.48 9.94 -14.22
N THR A 9 -7.64 9.27 -14.13
CA THR A 9 -8.91 9.89 -13.72
C THR A 9 -8.82 10.49 -12.31
N GLN A 10 -8.13 9.81 -11.38
CA GLN A 10 -7.95 10.31 -10.01
C GLN A 10 -6.97 11.48 -9.94
N LEU A 11 -5.91 11.47 -10.76
CA LEU A 11 -4.95 12.56 -10.85
C LEU A 11 -5.59 13.85 -11.40
N ASP A 12 -6.49 13.73 -12.38
CA ASP A 12 -7.23 14.87 -12.94
C ASP A 12 -8.28 15.43 -11.97
N ALA A 13 -8.72 14.65 -10.97
CA ALA A 13 -9.70 15.08 -10.00
C ALA A 13 -9.14 16.19 -9.08
N LYS A 14 -9.84 17.33 -9.04
CA LYS A 14 -9.49 18.45 -8.16
C LYS A 14 -9.85 18.15 -6.72
N VAL A 15 -8.85 18.21 -5.86
CA VAL A 15 -9.01 18.02 -4.41
C VAL A 15 -9.18 19.37 -3.70
N LYS A 16 -10.15 19.46 -2.78
CA LYS A 16 -10.44 20.71 -2.04
C LYS A 16 -10.01 20.66 -0.58
N THR A 17 -9.81 19.47 -0.01
CA THR A 17 -9.54 19.28 1.42
C THR A 17 -8.41 18.29 1.64
N ASN A 18 -7.67 18.44 2.75
CA ASN A 18 -6.57 17.53 3.08
C ASN A 18 -7.03 16.07 3.23
N LYS A 19 -8.23 15.87 3.78
CA LYS A 19 -8.86 14.54 3.86
C LYS A 19 -9.03 13.89 2.49
N GLN A 20 -9.57 14.64 1.53
CA GLN A 20 -9.75 14.15 0.16
C GLN A 20 -8.40 13.89 -0.52
N GLU A 21 -7.37 14.68 -0.19
CA GLU A 21 -6.02 14.48 -0.74
C GLU A 21 -5.44 13.15 -0.28
N VAL A 22 -5.45 12.91 1.03
CA VAL A 22 -4.96 11.66 1.61
C VAL A 22 -5.74 10.47 1.06
N TRP A 23 -7.07 10.58 0.98
CA TRP A 23 -7.91 9.51 0.40
C TRP A 23 -7.57 9.22 -1.06
N ARG A 24 -7.36 10.26 -1.87
CA ARG A 24 -6.93 10.12 -3.25
C ARG A 24 -5.58 9.40 -3.34
N GLN A 25 -4.61 9.79 -2.51
CA GLN A 25 -3.29 9.15 -2.50
C GLN A 25 -3.36 7.68 -2.10
N HIS A 26 -4.12 7.33 -1.07
CA HIS A 26 -4.35 5.92 -0.69
C HIS A 26 -5.01 5.13 -1.79
N HIS A 27 -6.00 5.73 -2.47
CA HIS A 27 -6.66 5.06 -3.59
C HIS A 27 -5.69 4.80 -4.75
N ILE A 28 -4.85 5.79 -5.11
CA ILE A 28 -3.82 5.61 -6.15
C ILE A 28 -2.82 4.53 -5.71
N ALA A 29 -2.40 4.52 -4.45
CA ALA A 29 -1.48 3.52 -3.92
C ALA A 29 -2.05 2.09 -4.05
N ASN A 30 -3.32 1.89 -3.69
CA ASN A 30 -4.02 0.61 -3.86
C ASN A 30 -4.09 0.17 -5.33
N LEU A 31 -4.36 1.12 -6.24
CA LEU A 31 -4.38 0.83 -7.68
C LEU A 31 -2.99 0.42 -8.20
N LEU A 32 -1.93 1.07 -7.73
CA LEU A 32 -0.54 0.72 -8.06
C LEU A 32 -0.14 -0.65 -7.52
N GLU A 33 -0.55 -0.98 -6.29
CA GLU A 33 -0.35 -2.32 -5.73
C GLU A 33 -1.04 -3.39 -6.59
N GLY A 34 -2.28 -3.14 -7.01
CA GLY A 34 -2.99 -4.01 -7.94
C GLY A 34 -2.31 -4.16 -9.31
N VAL A 35 -1.68 -3.10 -9.83
CA VAL A 35 -0.85 -3.19 -11.04
C VAL A 35 0.39 -4.06 -10.81
N ALA A 36 1.08 -3.87 -9.69
CA ALA A 36 2.27 -4.65 -9.36
C ALA A 36 1.95 -6.14 -9.16
N GLU A 37 0.83 -6.47 -8.51
CA GLU A 37 0.35 -7.84 -8.34
C GLU A 37 0.04 -8.50 -9.68
N ARG A 38 -0.74 -7.84 -10.55
CA ARG A 38 -1.04 -8.36 -11.89
C ARG A 38 0.20 -8.50 -12.76
N SER A 39 1.14 -7.57 -12.65
CA SER A 39 2.42 -7.68 -13.36
C SER A 39 3.20 -8.94 -12.93
N LYS A 40 3.23 -9.24 -11.62
CA LYS A 40 3.83 -10.48 -11.11
C LYS A 40 3.14 -11.73 -11.64
N GLU A 41 1.80 -11.76 -11.65
CA GLU A 41 1.03 -12.88 -12.21
C GLU A 41 1.33 -13.11 -13.70
N VAL A 42 1.35 -12.03 -14.50
CA VAL A 42 1.67 -12.11 -15.93
C VAL A 42 3.09 -12.62 -16.14
N VAL A 43 4.06 -12.15 -15.36
CA VAL A 43 5.44 -12.66 -15.41
C VAL A 43 5.49 -14.14 -15.05
N ALA A 44 4.72 -14.61 -14.06
CA ALA A 44 4.65 -16.02 -13.70
C ALA A 44 4.08 -16.88 -14.83
N VAL A 45 2.95 -16.46 -15.43
CA VAL A 45 2.31 -17.17 -16.55
C VAL A 45 3.22 -17.20 -17.78
N THR A 46 3.90 -16.09 -18.09
CA THR A 46 4.79 -16.00 -19.26
C THR A 46 6.09 -16.78 -19.11
N LYS A 47 6.56 -17.04 -17.89
CA LYS A 47 7.71 -17.93 -17.66
C LYS A 47 7.41 -19.40 -17.97
N ASP A 48 6.14 -19.78 -18.00
CA ASP A 48 5.68 -21.15 -18.28
C ASP A 48 6.42 -22.20 -17.45
N GLU A 49 6.50 -21.99 -16.13
CA GLU A 49 7.22 -22.91 -15.23
C GLU A 49 6.60 -24.32 -15.25
N ASP A 50 5.28 -24.41 -15.47
CA ASP A 50 4.54 -25.67 -15.55
C ASP A 50 4.61 -26.33 -16.94
N GLY A 51 5.19 -25.66 -17.95
CA GLY A 51 5.30 -26.16 -19.33
C GLY A 51 3.97 -26.26 -20.09
N SER A 52 2.87 -25.81 -19.49
CA SER A 52 1.52 -25.87 -20.05
C SER A 52 1.40 -25.12 -21.38
N LEU A 53 2.02 -23.94 -21.51
CA LEU A 53 2.03 -23.18 -22.76
C LEU A 53 2.81 -23.95 -23.83
N LYS A 54 3.94 -24.55 -23.47
CA LYS A 54 4.71 -25.40 -24.37
C LYS A 54 3.93 -26.63 -24.84
N GLU A 55 3.21 -27.30 -23.94
CA GLU A 55 2.36 -28.46 -24.28
C GLU A 55 1.21 -28.07 -25.20
N GLU A 56 0.52 -26.96 -24.91
CA GLU A 56 -0.53 -26.41 -25.77
C GLU A 56 0.01 -26.07 -27.16
N LEU A 57 1.18 -25.44 -27.23
CA LEU A 57 1.80 -25.01 -28.48
C LEU A 57 2.25 -26.20 -29.33
N GLU A 58 2.71 -27.29 -28.71
CA GLU A 58 3.01 -28.54 -29.42
C GLU A 58 1.73 -29.26 -29.87
N ALA A 59 0.65 -29.26 -29.08
CA ALA A 59 -0.65 -29.81 -29.48
C ALA A 59 -1.30 -29.03 -30.64
N MET A 60 -1.02 -27.73 -30.74
CA MET A 60 -1.44 -26.88 -31.84
C MET A 60 -0.51 -26.91 -33.06
N LYS A 61 0.66 -27.57 -32.99
CA LYS A 61 1.57 -27.72 -34.12
C LYS A 61 1.33 -29.06 -34.83
N GLY A 62 1.09 -29.00 -36.15
CA GLY A 62 1.09 -30.18 -37.02
C GLY A 62 -0.11 -30.29 -37.94
N ARG A 63 -0.30 -31.48 -38.54
CA ARG A 63 -1.33 -31.74 -39.57
C ARG A 63 -2.78 -31.69 -39.03
N ASN A 64 -2.96 -31.85 -37.71
CA ASN A 64 -4.27 -31.87 -37.04
C ASN A 64 -4.56 -30.63 -36.18
N ALA A 65 -3.77 -29.55 -36.33
CA ALA A 65 -3.90 -28.31 -35.53
C ALA A 65 -5.32 -27.71 -35.52
N PHE A 66 -6.01 -27.77 -36.66
CA PHE A 66 -7.38 -27.27 -36.75
C PHE A 66 -8.38 -28.22 -36.07
N GLY A 67 -8.13 -29.53 -36.06
CA GLY A 67 -8.99 -30.52 -35.42
C GLY A 67 -9.03 -30.35 -33.90
N SER A 68 -7.86 -30.23 -33.27
CA SER A 68 -7.75 -29.99 -31.82
C SER A 68 -8.39 -28.65 -31.42
N PHE A 69 -8.19 -27.60 -32.21
CA PHE A 69 -8.86 -26.32 -32.00
C PHE A 69 -10.40 -26.43 -32.01
N TYR A 70 -10.97 -27.15 -32.98
CA TYR A 70 -12.43 -27.31 -33.06
C TYR A 70 -12.99 -28.19 -31.94
N GLU A 71 -12.24 -29.18 -31.47
CA GLU A 71 -12.60 -29.97 -30.28
C GLU A 71 -12.64 -29.09 -29.02
N SER A 72 -11.58 -28.32 -28.75
CA SER A 72 -11.54 -27.37 -27.62
C SER A 72 -12.63 -26.30 -27.71
N LEU A 73 -12.94 -25.82 -28.92
CA LEU A 73 -14.05 -24.89 -29.13
C LEU A 73 -15.41 -25.53 -28.81
N ARG A 74 -15.60 -26.79 -29.19
CA ARG A 74 -16.84 -27.53 -28.89
C ARG A 74 -17.00 -27.71 -27.38
N GLU A 75 -15.95 -28.11 -26.68
CA GLU A 75 -15.94 -28.24 -25.22
C GLU A 75 -16.26 -26.90 -24.53
N THR A 76 -15.62 -25.82 -24.98
CA THR A 76 -15.87 -24.48 -24.43
C THR A 76 -17.32 -24.03 -24.62
N LYS A 77 -17.92 -24.34 -25.78
CA LYS A 77 -19.35 -24.07 -26.05
C LYS A 77 -20.26 -24.91 -25.18
N GLU A 78 -20.00 -26.21 -25.04
CA GLU A 78 -20.78 -27.09 -24.18
C GLU A 78 -20.71 -26.62 -22.72
N TYR A 79 -19.55 -26.17 -22.24
CA TYR A 79 -19.38 -25.61 -20.91
C TYR A 79 -20.23 -24.35 -20.69
N HIS A 80 -20.16 -23.37 -21.60
CA HIS A 80 -20.97 -22.15 -21.50
C HIS A 80 -22.48 -22.42 -21.60
N LEU A 81 -22.88 -23.43 -22.39
CA LEU A 81 -24.27 -23.84 -22.49
C LEU A 81 -24.80 -24.48 -21.19
N ARG A 82 -23.94 -25.24 -20.49
CA ARG A 82 -24.25 -25.85 -19.19
C ARG A 82 -24.28 -24.82 -18.05
N PHE A 83 -23.48 -23.76 -18.16
CA PHE A 83 -23.34 -22.73 -17.12
C PHE A 83 -23.61 -21.31 -17.64
N PRO A 84 -24.86 -20.99 -18.04
CA PRO A 84 -25.20 -19.71 -18.67
C PRO A 84 -25.13 -18.50 -17.73
N ASN A 85 -25.09 -18.71 -16.42
CA ASN A 85 -25.09 -17.64 -15.41
C ASN A 85 -23.71 -17.37 -14.80
N ILE A 86 -22.63 -17.99 -15.31
CA ILE A 86 -21.27 -17.63 -14.89
C ILE A 86 -20.96 -16.29 -15.56
N SER A 87 -21.23 -15.20 -14.84
CA SER A 87 -20.66 -13.91 -15.18
C SER A 87 -19.16 -14.01 -14.94
N ALA A 88 -18.38 -14.00 -16.01
CA ALA A 88 -16.95 -13.76 -15.90
C ALA A 88 -16.81 -12.32 -15.41
N ALA A 89 -16.71 -12.11 -14.10
CA ALA A 89 -16.24 -10.86 -13.52
C ALA A 89 -14.74 -10.74 -13.82
N ALA A 90 -14.41 -10.63 -15.10
CA ALA A 90 -13.06 -10.51 -15.62
C ALA A 90 -12.68 -9.03 -15.54
N GLY A 91 -12.52 -8.54 -14.32
CA GLY A 91 -12.15 -7.16 -14.08
C GLY A 91 -11.64 -6.98 -12.66
N PRO A 92 -10.66 -6.08 -12.45
CA PRO A 92 -10.27 -5.72 -11.10
C PRO A 92 -11.45 -5.07 -10.37
N ASN A 93 -11.66 -5.44 -9.10
CA ASN A 93 -12.68 -4.82 -8.26
C ASN A 93 -12.22 -3.41 -7.85
N LEU A 94 -12.43 -2.44 -8.74
CA LEU A 94 -12.01 -1.06 -8.54
C LEU A 94 -12.68 -0.42 -7.32
N GLU A 95 -13.94 -0.79 -7.01
CA GLU A 95 -14.68 -0.25 -5.87
C GLU A 95 -14.02 -0.63 -4.53
N ALA A 96 -13.63 -1.90 -4.38
CA ALA A 96 -12.90 -2.35 -3.18
C ALA A 96 -11.56 -1.63 -2.99
N MET A 97 -10.96 -1.13 -4.08
CA MET A 97 -9.69 -0.40 -4.05
C MET A 97 -9.85 1.09 -3.74
N MET A 98 -11.09 1.61 -3.71
CA MET A 98 -11.40 3.00 -3.31
C MET A 98 -11.38 3.22 -1.80
N GLU A 99 -11.38 2.16 -0.99
CA GLU A 99 -11.42 2.28 0.45
C GLU A 99 -10.09 2.75 1.04
N CYS A 100 -10.10 3.90 1.72
CA CYS A 100 -8.98 4.37 2.51
C CYS A 100 -9.00 3.71 3.89
N LYS A 101 -8.05 2.80 4.13
CA LYS A 101 -7.89 2.11 5.43
C LYS A 101 -7.09 2.92 6.46
N ALA A 102 -6.47 4.03 6.06
CA ALA A 102 -5.68 4.85 6.98
C ALA A 102 -6.55 5.50 8.06
N GLN A 103 -6.16 5.27 9.31
CA GLN A 103 -6.80 5.85 10.49
C GLN A 103 -5.99 7.04 10.98
N PHE A 104 -6.67 8.14 11.26
CA PHE A 104 -6.09 9.34 11.85
C PHE A 104 -6.80 9.66 13.16
N SER A 105 -6.04 10.15 14.14
CA SER A 105 -6.66 10.73 15.33
C SER A 105 -7.35 12.06 14.99
N GLY A 106 -8.29 12.48 15.84
CA GLY A 106 -8.93 13.79 15.70
C GLY A 106 -7.92 14.95 15.64
N PRO A 107 -6.95 15.03 16.59
CA PRO A 107 -5.89 16.04 16.57
C PRO A 107 -5.03 16.05 15.30
N GLU A 108 -4.80 14.89 14.67
CA GLU A 108 -3.98 14.79 13.47
C GLU A 108 -4.62 15.45 12.24
N MET A 109 -5.95 15.62 12.24
CA MET A 109 -6.70 16.30 11.17
C MET A 109 -6.36 15.77 9.76
N PHE A 110 -6.41 14.44 9.60
CA PHE A 110 -6.06 13.73 8.34
C PHE A 110 -4.67 14.10 7.82
N GLY A 111 -3.67 14.11 8.71
CA GLY A 111 -2.28 14.33 8.32
C GLY A 111 -1.82 15.79 8.32
N LYS A 112 -2.65 16.72 8.80
CA LYS A 112 -2.28 18.13 8.87
C LYS A 112 -1.37 18.43 10.05
N TYR A 113 -1.55 17.71 11.15
CA TYR A 113 -0.80 17.92 12.40
C TYR A 113 -0.33 16.58 12.97
N LEU A 114 0.71 16.63 13.80
CA LEU A 114 1.19 15.52 14.61
C LEU A 114 0.57 15.60 16.01
N ASP A 115 0.11 14.46 16.52
CA ASP A 115 -0.37 14.35 17.90
C ASP A 115 0.78 13.96 18.82
N LEU A 116 1.52 14.98 19.28
CA LEU A 116 2.70 14.79 20.14
C LEU A 116 2.40 14.97 21.63
N VAL A 117 1.14 15.26 22.01
CA VAL A 117 0.74 15.42 23.41
C VAL A 117 1.02 14.16 24.24
N PRO A 118 0.66 12.93 23.77
CA PRO A 118 0.98 11.71 24.51
C PRO A 118 2.49 11.47 24.67
N PHE A 119 3.30 11.98 23.74
CA PHE A 119 4.76 11.88 23.80
C PHE A 119 5.36 12.90 24.77
N HIS A 120 4.78 14.09 24.87
CA HIS A 120 5.17 15.10 25.85
C HIS A 120 4.86 14.66 27.29
N GLU A 121 3.68 14.08 27.53
CA GLU A 121 3.33 13.55 28.85
C GLU A 121 4.30 12.44 29.28
N ARG A 122 4.62 11.53 28.35
CA ARG A 122 5.61 10.47 28.57
C ARG A 122 7.01 11.02 28.78
N SER A 123 7.43 12.04 28.03
CA SER A 123 8.76 12.64 28.21
C SER A 123 8.90 13.28 29.58
N CYS A 124 7.85 13.92 30.10
CA CYS A 124 7.86 14.51 31.44
C CYS A 124 8.09 13.47 32.56
N ASN A 125 7.71 12.21 32.33
CA ASN A 125 7.90 11.10 33.27
C ASN A 125 9.30 10.46 33.18
N LEU A 126 10.09 10.79 32.15
CA LEU A 126 11.43 10.26 31.96
C LEU A 126 12.46 11.10 32.73
N LYS A 127 13.28 10.43 33.55
CA LYS A 127 14.34 11.08 34.35
C LYS A 127 15.38 11.82 33.50
N GLN A 128 15.59 11.39 32.25
CA GLN A 128 16.57 11.94 31.33
C GLN A 128 16.15 13.26 30.68
N LEU A 129 14.84 13.39 30.43
CA LEU A 129 14.27 14.55 29.73
C LEU A 129 13.73 15.58 30.72
N GLY A 130 13.25 15.11 31.87
CA GLY A 130 12.66 15.96 32.89
C GLY A 130 11.33 16.57 32.44
N ARG A 131 10.72 17.36 33.33
CA ARG A 131 9.47 18.07 33.02
C ARG A 131 9.78 19.35 32.26
N THR A 132 9.24 19.48 31.07
CA THR A 132 9.36 20.68 30.22
C THR A 132 7.98 21.17 29.82
N GLU A 133 7.86 22.44 29.44
CA GLU A 133 6.64 22.92 28.79
C GLU A 133 6.51 22.32 27.38
N TYR A 134 5.28 22.27 26.85
CA TYR A 134 5.01 21.67 25.54
C TYR A 134 5.78 22.35 24.41
N VAL A 135 5.85 23.69 24.42
CA VAL A 135 6.58 24.46 23.40
C VAL A 135 8.09 24.16 23.43
N GLU A 136 8.66 24.01 24.62
CA GLU A 136 10.06 23.65 24.78
C GLU A 136 10.34 22.22 24.31
N PHE A 137 9.41 21.29 24.58
CA PHE A 137 9.47 19.92 24.09
C PHE A 137 9.48 19.87 22.55
N LEU A 138 8.63 20.64 21.87
CA LEU A 138 8.60 20.69 20.40
C LEU A 138 9.92 21.15 19.77
N GLY A 139 10.72 21.95 20.49
CA GLY A 139 12.05 22.35 20.02
C GLY A 139 13.15 21.29 20.24
N LYS A 140 12.87 20.24 21.03
CA LYS A 140 13.90 19.30 21.51
C LYS A 140 13.57 17.82 21.27
N PHE A 141 12.33 17.45 20.93
CA PHE A 141 11.91 16.05 20.83
C PHE A 141 12.66 15.25 19.74
N THR A 142 13.24 15.93 18.75
CA THR A 142 14.09 15.34 17.71
C THR A 142 15.56 15.23 18.10
N ASP A 143 15.99 15.92 19.16
CA ASP A 143 17.40 16.00 19.59
C ASP A 143 17.75 14.88 20.58
N LEU A 144 17.70 13.65 20.08
CA LEU A 144 17.96 12.43 20.86
C LEU A 144 19.45 12.23 21.20
N ALA A 145 20.34 13.00 20.57
CA ALA A 145 21.79 12.93 20.74
C ALA A 145 22.24 13.58 22.06
N LYS A 146 21.46 14.54 22.60
CA LYS A 146 21.75 15.22 23.86
C LYS A 146 21.75 14.30 25.09
N VAL A 147 21.06 13.16 25.03
CA VAL A 147 21.03 12.20 26.14
C VAL A 147 22.24 11.26 26.04
N PRO A 148 23.20 11.30 26.99
CA PRO A 148 24.40 10.46 26.96
C PRO A 148 24.04 8.97 26.95
N ARG A 149 24.81 8.14 26.22
CA ARG A 149 24.53 6.70 26.08
C ARG A 149 24.38 5.97 27.43
N GLY A 150 25.19 6.32 28.43
CA GLY A 150 25.13 5.74 29.78
C GLY A 150 23.91 6.13 30.61
N GLN A 151 23.13 7.11 30.18
CA GLN A 151 21.92 7.59 30.86
C GLN A 151 20.63 7.09 30.19
N LYS A 152 20.73 6.40 29.05
CA LYS A 152 19.57 5.84 28.34
C LYS A 152 19.06 4.61 29.09
N THR A 153 17.93 4.75 29.78
CA THR A 153 17.25 3.62 30.45
C THR A 153 16.38 2.86 29.46
N GLY A 154 15.91 1.66 29.84
CA GLY A 154 14.94 0.90 29.05
C GLY A 154 13.68 1.71 28.72
N ALA A 155 13.13 2.46 29.69
CA ALA A 155 11.97 3.33 29.48
C ALA A 155 12.23 4.45 28.45
N TYR A 156 13.43 5.03 28.44
CA TYR A 156 13.82 6.00 27.42
C TYR A 156 13.92 5.35 26.04
N ALA A 157 14.50 4.15 25.95
CA ALA A 157 14.59 3.42 24.69
C ALA A 157 13.20 3.10 24.12
N SER A 158 12.27 2.59 24.95
CA SER A 158 10.88 2.34 24.55
C SER A 158 10.19 3.62 24.05
N TYR A 159 10.37 4.74 24.77
CA TYR A 159 9.84 6.02 24.33
C TYR A 159 10.34 6.45 22.95
N VAL A 160 11.64 6.31 22.69
CA VAL A 160 12.23 6.65 21.38
C VAL A 160 11.71 5.72 20.27
N VAL A 161 11.60 4.43 20.54
CA VAL A 161 11.05 3.45 19.58
C VAL A 161 9.60 3.80 19.25
N ASP A 162 8.76 4.02 20.26
CA ASP A 162 7.36 4.39 20.06
C ASP A 162 7.21 5.70 19.28
N LEU A 163 8.10 6.68 19.54
CA LEU A 163 8.10 7.96 18.82
C LEU A 163 8.49 7.75 17.35
N TYR A 164 9.53 6.96 17.10
CA TYR A 164 9.96 6.62 15.75
C TYR A 164 8.87 5.86 14.98
N GLU A 165 8.25 4.84 15.60
CA GLU A 165 7.15 4.07 15.00
C GLU A 165 5.95 4.98 14.69
N TYR A 166 5.60 5.87 15.61
CA TYR A 166 4.53 6.85 15.40
C TYR A 166 4.82 7.77 14.21
N LEU A 167 6.00 8.39 14.16
CA LEU A 167 6.37 9.32 13.08
C LEU A 167 6.43 8.60 11.73
N THR A 168 7.01 7.40 11.69
CA THR A 168 7.11 6.59 10.48
C THR A 168 5.73 6.16 9.99
N ASN A 169 4.87 5.69 10.89
CA ASN A 169 3.51 5.29 10.53
C ASN A 169 2.67 6.49 10.11
N PHE A 170 2.77 7.63 10.81
CA PHE A 170 2.10 8.87 10.42
C PHE A 170 2.51 9.31 9.01
N PHE A 171 3.80 9.27 8.70
CA PHE A 171 4.28 9.61 7.37
C PHE A 171 3.72 8.64 6.32
N ALA A 172 3.79 7.32 6.55
CA ALA A 172 3.23 6.33 5.63
C ALA A 172 1.70 6.50 5.42
N ARG A 173 0.96 6.88 6.46
CA ARG A 173 -0.48 7.18 6.36
C ARG A 173 -0.75 8.47 5.59
N THR A 174 0.14 9.46 5.64
CA THR A 174 -0.07 10.76 4.99
C THR A 174 0.43 10.83 3.56
N GLN A 175 1.46 10.06 3.22
CA GLN A 175 2.11 10.04 1.91
C GLN A 175 2.33 8.59 1.43
N PRO A 176 1.27 7.82 1.16
CA PRO A 176 1.39 6.39 0.79
C PRO A 176 2.06 6.15 -0.58
N LEU A 177 2.26 7.20 -1.38
CA LEU A 177 2.91 7.12 -2.71
C LEU A 177 4.43 7.28 -2.65
N VAL A 178 4.98 7.63 -1.49
CA VAL A 178 6.41 7.83 -1.29
C VAL A 178 7.03 6.50 -0.84
N ASP A 179 8.15 6.12 -1.43
CA ASP A 179 8.91 4.95 -0.99
C ASP A 179 9.63 5.27 0.33
N MET A 180 9.06 4.76 1.42
CA MET A 180 9.62 4.94 2.76
C MET A 180 10.99 4.28 2.93
N ALA A 181 11.26 3.18 2.21
CA ALA A 181 12.54 2.50 2.32
C ALA A 181 13.66 3.36 1.70
N GLU A 182 13.36 4.06 0.61
CA GLU A 182 14.27 5.02 -0.01
C GLU A 182 14.51 6.22 0.93
N VAL A 183 13.45 6.83 1.46
CA VAL A 183 13.56 8.01 2.35
C VAL A 183 14.32 7.71 3.65
N LEU A 184 14.17 6.50 4.21
CA LEU A 184 14.87 6.12 5.44
C LEU A 184 16.31 5.63 5.20
N ALA A 185 16.68 5.35 3.96
CA ALA A 185 18.03 4.94 3.59
C ALA A 185 18.96 6.15 3.34
N GLU A 186 18.40 7.34 3.11
CA GLU A 186 19.12 8.62 3.08
C GLU A 186 19.49 9.12 4.48
#